data_AF-A0A8T5RPY6-F1
#
_entry.id   AF-A0A8T5RPY6-F1
#
_cell.length_a   1.000
_cell.length_b   1.000
_cell.length_c   1.000
_cell.angle_alpha   90.00
_cell.angle_beta   90.00
_cell.angle_gamma   90.00
#
_symmetry.space_group_name_H-M   'P 1'
#
loop_
_entity.id
_entity.type
_entity.pdbx_description
1 polymer ?
#
loop_
_entity_poly.entity_id
_entity_poly.type
_entity_poly.pdbx_seq_one_letter_code
_entity_poly.pdbx_strand_id
1 'polypeptide(L)' 'MSKFERHKKSTTYVYPHKHCKKCEDMIEESYTYCPKCYEYILERKNKKGFFKRIFSRKKIRTLNI' A
#
# COMPACT_ATOMS: atom_id res chain seq x y z
N MET A 1 24.33 -16.01 31.21
CA MET A 1 24.12 -14.56 31.05
C MET A 1 23.73 -13.95 32.39
N SER A 2 24.59 -13.07 32.93
CA SER A 2 24.36 -12.42 34.22
C SER A 2 23.22 -11.38 34.13
N LYS A 3 22.60 -11.04 35.27
CA LYS A 3 21.56 -10.00 35.35
C LYS A 3 22.06 -8.66 34.78
N PHE A 4 23.35 -8.36 34.92
CA PHE A 4 23.98 -7.12 34.45
C PHE A 4 24.19 -7.08 32.93
N GLU A 5 24.36 -8.22 32.27
CA GLU A 5 24.54 -8.30 30.82
C GLU A 5 23.25 -7.99 30.05
N ARG A 6 22.07 -8.21 30.64
CA ARG A 6 20.77 -7.90 30.03
C ARG A 6 20.49 -6.39 29.90
N HIS A 7 21.22 -5.56 30.66
CA HIS A 7 20.99 -4.12 30.73
C HIS A 7 21.91 -3.27 29.84
N LYS A 8 22.77 -3.89 29.02
CA LYS A 8 23.42 -3.19 27.90
C LYS A 8 22.42 -3.02 26.74
N LYS A 9 21.30 -2.35 26.99
CA LYS A 9 20.44 -1.86 25.91
C LYS A 9 21.22 -0.74 25.24
N SER A 10 21.57 -0.93 23.96
CA SER A 10 22.18 0.12 23.14
C SER A 10 21.33 1.38 23.27
N THR A 11 21.91 2.47 23.77
CA THR A 11 21.27 3.78 23.96
C THR A 11 20.99 4.50 22.64
N THR A 12 21.16 3.81 21.51
CA THR A 12 20.92 4.33 20.18
C THR A 12 19.43 4.56 20.01
N TYR A 13 19.03 5.83 19.98
CA TYR A 13 17.70 6.24 19.57
C TYR A 13 17.55 5.92 18.08
N VAL A 14 16.91 4.79 17.77
CA VAL A 14 16.55 4.45 16.39
C VAL A 14 15.30 5.24 16.03
N TYR A 15 15.45 6.22 15.14
CA TYR A 15 14.33 6.99 14.63
C TYR A 15 13.35 6.06 13.89
N PRO A 16 12.05 6.11 14.18
CA PRO A 16 11.09 5.19 13.60
C PRO A 16 10.91 5.49 12.10
N HIS A 17 11.54 4.70 11.25
CA HIS A 17 11.31 4.77 9.82
C HIS A 17 9.90 4.26 9.49
N LYS A 18 9.21 4.96 8.58
CA LYS A 18 7.89 4.55 8.11
C LYS A 18 8.05 3.43 7.09
N HIS A 19 7.23 2.39 7.22
CA HIS A 19 7.27 1.24 6.33
C HIS A 19 6.09 1.23 5.37
N CYS A 20 6.29 0.62 4.21
CA CYS A 20 5.24 0.36 3.25
C CYS A 20 4.19 -0.57 3.86
N LYS A 21 2.91 -0.18 3.79
CA LYS A 21 1.80 -1.05 4.23
C LYS A 21 1.66 -2.37 3.46
N LYS A 22 2.38 -2.55 2.36
CA LYS A 22 2.25 -3.71 1.47
C LYS A 22 3.46 -4.63 1.44
N CYS A 23 4.65 -4.06 1.34
CA CYS A 23 5.90 -4.80 1.23
C CYS A 23 6.80 -4.62 2.45
N GLU A 24 6.40 -3.79 3.41
CA GLU A 24 7.18 -3.48 4.61
C GLU A 24 8.56 -2.89 4.35
N ASP A 25 8.86 -2.50 3.11
CA ASP A 25 10.07 -1.74 2.78
C ASP A 25 10.05 -0.37 3.46
N MET A 26 11.23 0.14 3.83
CA MET A 26 11.39 1.50 4.34
C MET A 26 11.00 2.52 3.27
N ILE A 27 10.20 3.52 3.66
CA ILE A 27 9.81 4.64 2.80
C ILE A 27 10.06 5.96 3.54
N GLU A 28 10.27 7.01 2.76
CA GLU A 28 10.18 8.39 3.25
C GLU A 28 8.85 8.64 3.98
N GLU A 29 8.91 9.42 5.06
CA GLU A 29 7.82 9.62 6.01
C GLU A 29 6.53 10.18 5.37
N SER A 30 6.67 10.91 4.27
CA SER A 30 5.58 11.55 3.52
C SER A 30 4.66 10.55 2.82
N TYR A 31 5.14 9.34 2.50
CA TYR A 31 4.38 8.38 1.69
C TYR A 31 3.75 7.26 2.52
N THR A 32 2.71 6.64 1.98
CA THR A 32 1.99 5.49 2.59
C THR A 32 2.31 4.16 1.92
N TYR A 33 2.76 4.20 0.67
CA TYR A 33 3.07 3.06 -0.16
C TYR A 33 4.39 3.30 -0.91
N CYS A 34 5.12 2.22 -1.15
CA CYS A 34 6.30 2.25 -1.99
C CYS A 34 5.92 2.62 -3.44
N PRO A 35 6.81 3.23 -4.25
CA PRO A 35 6.50 3.60 -5.63
C PRO A 35 5.94 2.42 -6.46
N LYS A 36 6.59 1.26 -6.36
CA LYS A 36 6.17 0.00 -7.00
C LYS A 36 4.78 -0.45 -6.55
N CYS A 37 4.51 -0.34 -5.25
CA CYS A 37 3.26 -0.73 -4.61
C CYS A 37 2.11 0.18 -5.04
N TYR A 38 2.41 1.47 -5.19
CA TYR A 38 1.48 2.50 -5.60
C TYR A 38 1.07 2.33 -7.07
N GLU A 39 2.03 2.08 -7.97
CA GLU A 39 1.78 1.77 -9.39
C GLU A 39 0.83 0.58 -9.55
N TYR A 40 1.11 -0.51 -8.83
CA TYR A 40 0.24 -1.69 -8.86
C TYR A 40 -1.19 -1.40 -8.38
N ILE A 41 -1.36 -0.52 -7.38
CA ILE A 41 -2.70 -0.10 -6.91
C ILE A 41 -3.40 0.73 -7.98
N LEU A 42 -2.68 1.64 -8.65
CA LEU A 42 -3.20 2.50 -9.70
C LEU A 42 -3.71 1.68 -10.90
N GLU A 43 -2.92 0.70 -11.36
CA GLU A 43 -3.33 -0.18 -12.46
C GLU A 43 -4.61 -0.95 -12.13
N ARG A 44 -4.73 -1.48 -10.91
CA ARG A 44 -5.96 -2.20 -10.49
C ARG A 44 -7.17 -1.28 -10.45
N LYS A 45 -7.02 -0.02 -10.03
CA LYS A 45 -8.11 0.97 -10.06
C LYS A 45 -8.55 1.26 -11.48
N ASN A 46 -7.61 1.46 -12.40
CA ASN A 46 -7.90 1.75 -13.81
C ASN A 46 -8.66 0.60 -14.48
N LYS A 47 -8.23 -0.65 -14.25
CA LYS A 47 -8.94 -1.85 -14.75
C LYS A 47 -10.38 -1.90 -14.23
N LYS A 48 -10.59 -1.71 -12.91
CA LYS A 48 -11.94 -1.71 -12.30
C LYS A 48 -12.84 -0.61 -12.85
N GLY A 49 -12.31 0.59 -13.06
CA GLY A 49 -13.07 1.71 -13.65
C GLY A 49 -13.50 1.45 -15.09
N PHE A 50 -12.64 0.82 -15.89
CA PHE A 50 -12.94 0.44 -17.26
C PHE A 50 -14.06 -0.59 -17.34
N PHE A 51 -14.01 -1.64 -16.51
CA PHE A 51 -15.10 -2.63 -16.44
C PHE A 51 -16.43 -2.00 -16.01
N LYS A 52 -16.45 -1.12 -15.00
CA LYS A 52 -17.69 -0.43 -14.57
C LYS A 52 -18.34 0.35 -15.72
N ARG A 53 -17.57 1.01 -16.58
CA ARG A 53 -18.09 1.76 -17.74
C ARG A 53 -18.63 0.86 -18.86
N ILE A 54 -18.04 -0.32 -19.07
CA ILE A 54 -18.51 -1.28 -20.07
C ILE A 54 -19.84 -1.90 -19.64
N PHE A 55 -19.96 -2.29 -18.36
CA PHE A 55 -21.18 -2.86 -17.82
C PHE A 55 -22.32 -1.83 -17.72
N SER A 56 -22.03 -0.56 -17.43
CA SER A 56 -23.07 0.48 -17.40
C SER A 56 -23.66 0.76 -18.80
N ARG A 57 -22.87 0.65 -19.88
CA ARG A 57 -23.35 0.84 -21.26
C ARG A 57 -24.23 -0.31 -21.76
N LYS A 58 -24.12 -1.52 -21.22
CA LYS A 58 -24.96 -2.66 -21.64
C LYS A 58 -26.41 -2.54 -21.16
N LYS A 59 -26.68 -1.84 -20.05
CA LYS A 59 -28.03 -1.75 -19.47
C LYS A 59 -29.00 -0.87 -20.28
N ILE A 60 -28.49 0.00 -21.15
CA ILE A 60 -29.32 0.90 -21.98
C ILE A 60 -29.80 0.22 -23.26
N ARG A 61 -29.08 -0.81 -23.75
CA ARG A 61 -29.43 -1.49 -25.02
C ARG A 61 -30.52 -2.56 -24.91
N THR A 62 -30.94 -2.95 -23.71
CA THR A 62 -31.94 -4.01 -23.49
C THR A 62 -33.32 -3.49 -23.06
N LEU A 63 -33.55 -2.18 -23.08
CA LEU A 63 -34.82 -1.55 -22.67
C LEU A 63 -35.65 -0.96 -23.83
N ASN A 64 -35.21 -1.16 -25.07
CA ASN A 64 -35.92 -0.73 -26.28
C ASN A 64 -36.22 -1.93 -27.21
N ILE A 65 -36.86 -2.97 -26.69
CA ILE A 65 -37.61 -3.98 -27.47
C ILE A 65 -38.92 -4.22 -26.74
#